data_AF-A0A653F265-F1
#
_entry.id   AF-A0A653F265-F1
#
_cell.length_a   1.000
_cell.length_b   1.000
_cell.length_c   1.000
_cell.angle_alpha   90.00
_cell.angle_beta   90.00
_cell.angle_gamma   90.00
#
_symmetry.space_group_name_H-M   'P 1'
#
loop_
_entity.id
_entity.type
_entity.pdbx_description
1 polymer ?
#
loop_
_entity_poly.entity_id
_entity_poly.type
_entity_poly.pdbx_seq_one_letter_code
_entity_poly.pdbx_strand_id
1 'polypeptide(L)'
;MRDAGHVIALDAAAMAAANSGRPHRRKERIPPGPEARAAAAELRKRIDAVGETGGAVIESCTNTTTSTIIDLSVYERAAQKRTTLK
;
A
#
# COMPACT_ATOMS: atom_id res chain seq x y z
N MET A 1 -31.97 -31.81 17.60
CA MET A 1 -31.60 -31.21 16.30
C MET A 1 -32.56 -30.08 15.94
N ARG A 2 -32.47 -28.92 16.60
CA ARG A 2 -33.31 -27.74 16.30
C ARG A 2 -32.52 -26.42 16.22
N ASP A 3 -31.20 -26.45 16.41
CA ASP A 3 -30.39 -25.22 16.42
C ASP A 3 -29.70 -24.94 15.08
N ALA A 4 -29.24 -25.99 14.36
CA ALA A 4 -28.51 -25.81 13.11
C ALA A 4 -29.36 -25.19 11.98
N GLY A 5 -30.62 -25.63 11.84
CA GLY A 5 -31.52 -25.11 10.81
C GLY A 5 -31.95 -23.66 11.05
N HIS A 6 -32.07 -23.26 12.32
CA HIS A 6 -32.41 -21.89 12.70
C HIS A 6 -31.28 -20.92 12.37
N VAL A 7 -30.03 -21.28 12.68
CA VAL A 7 -28.85 -20.46 12.36
C VAL A 7 -28.70 -20.27 10.85
N ILE A 8 -28.89 -21.34 10.06
CA ILE A 8 -28.84 -21.26 8.59
C ILE A 8 -29.95 -20.36 8.05
N ALA A 9 -31.18 -20.48 8.57
CA ALA A 9 -32.29 -19.63 8.15
C ALA A 9 -32.06 -18.15 8.51
N LEU A 10 -31.49 -17.88 9.68
CA LEU A 10 -31.15 -16.54 10.12
C LEU A 10 -30.05 -15.92 9.25
N ASP A 11 -29.01 -16.68 8.93
CA ASP A 11 -27.91 -16.25 8.05
C ASP A 11 -28.41 -15.95 6.63
N ALA A 12 -29.24 -16.84 6.07
CA ALA A 12 -29.86 -16.62 4.77
C ALA A 12 -30.75 -15.37 4.75
N ALA A 13 -31.52 -15.13 5.81
CA ALA A 13 -32.35 -13.94 5.93
C ALA A 13 -31.51 -12.66 6.07
N ALA A 14 -30.42 -12.70 6.84
CA ALA A 14 -29.51 -11.57 7.01
C ALA A 14 -28.81 -11.21 5.69
N MET A 15 -28.31 -12.21 4.96
CA MET A 15 -27.69 -12.02 3.65
C MET A 15 -28.68 -11.47 2.61
N ALA A 16 -29.93 -11.93 2.62
CA ALA A 16 -30.98 -11.40 1.74
C ALA A 16 -31.41 -9.97 2.08
N ALA A 17 -31.36 -9.59 3.37
CA ALA A 17 -31.71 -8.25 3.83
C ALA A 17 -30.58 -7.21 3.64
N ALA A 18 -29.35 -7.67 3.41
CA ALA A 18 -28.21 -6.80 3.18
C ALA A 18 -28.39 -5.99 1.89
N ASN A 19 -28.65 -4.69 2.02
CA ASN A 19 -28.78 -3.80 0.88
C ASN A 19 -27.39 -3.41 0.34
N SER A 20 -26.93 -4.11 -0.69
CA SER A 20 -25.72 -3.78 -1.46
C SER A 20 -25.98 -2.81 -2.62
N GLY A 21 -27.09 -2.07 -2.56
CA GLY A 21 -27.44 -1.07 -3.57
C GLY A 21 -26.41 0.05 -3.70
N ARG A 22 -26.59 0.91 -4.71
CA ARG A 22 -25.69 2.04 -4.96
C ARG A 22 -25.61 2.91 -3.70
N PRO A 23 -24.40 3.18 -3.17
CA PRO A 23 -24.24 4.11 -2.06
C PRO A 23 -24.86 5.47 -2.41
N HIS A 24 -25.45 6.15 -1.42
CA HIS A 24 -25.94 7.52 -1.63
C HIS A 24 -24.82 8.40 -2.19
N ARG A 25 -25.15 9.38 -3.07
CA ARG A 25 -24.18 10.26 -3.75
C ARG A 25 -23.07 10.82 -2.85
N ARG A 26 -23.38 11.21 -1.61
CA ARG A 26 -22.40 11.72 -0.61
C ARG A 26 -21.41 10.68 -0.07
N LYS A 27 -21.70 9.38 -0.26
CA LYS A 27 -20.90 8.23 0.16
C LYS A 27 -20.24 7.50 -1.03
N GLU A 28 -20.46 7.97 -2.26
CA GLU A 28 -19.77 7.43 -3.43
C GLU A 28 -18.31 7.90 -3.42
N ARG A 29 -17.40 6.99 -3.76
CA ARG A 29 -15.98 7.32 -3.92
C ARG A 29 -15.82 8.15 -5.18
N ILE A 30 -15.26 9.36 -5.05
CA ILE A 30 -14.91 10.18 -6.20
C ILE A 30 -13.67 9.57 -6.87
N PRO A 31 -13.72 9.21 -8.17
CA PRO A 31 -12.54 8.72 -8.87
C PRO A 31 -11.42 9.77 -8.89
N PRO A 32 -10.14 9.36 -8.92
CA PRO A 32 -9.05 10.31 -9.04
C PRO A 32 -9.19 11.11 -10.35
N GLY A 33 -8.93 12.41 -10.25
CA GLY A 33 -8.96 13.34 -11.38
C GLY A 33 -7.91 13.03 -12.45
N PRO A 34 -7.98 13.69 -13.63
CA PRO A 34 -7.07 13.43 -14.74
C PRO A 34 -5.62 13.70 -14.37
N GLU A 35 -5.34 14.80 -13.67
CA GLU A 35 -3.99 15.15 -13.20
C GLU A 35 -3.41 14.10 -12.25
N ALA A 36 -4.22 13.63 -11.29
CA ALA A 36 -3.80 12.59 -10.34
C ALA A 36 -3.45 11.28 -11.06
N ARG A 37 -4.21 10.92 -12.12
CA ARG A 37 -3.89 9.74 -12.95
C ARG A 37 -2.61 9.93 -13.77
N ALA A 38 -2.39 11.12 -14.32
CA ALA A 38 -1.17 11.44 -15.08
C ALA A 38 0.07 11.36 -14.19
N ALA A 39 0.02 11.97 -13.00
CA ALA A 39 1.09 11.88 -12.01
C ALA A 39 1.38 10.43 -11.60
N ALA A 40 0.33 9.61 -11.36
CA ALA A 40 0.50 8.20 -11.05
C ALA A 40 1.16 7.41 -12.20
N ALA A 41 0.86 7.75 -13.46
CA ALA A 41 1.51 7.12 -14.62
C ALA A 41 3.00 7.49 -14.70
N GLU A 42 3.37 8.73 -14.39
CA GLU A 42 4.78 9.12 -14.30
C GLU A 42 5.52 8.37 -13.18
N LEU A 43 4.92 8.26 -11.99
CA LEU A 43 5.52 7.52 -10.89
C LEU A 43 5.75 6.05 -11.26
N ARG A 44 4.78 5.39 -11.92
CA ARG A 44 4.94 4.01 -12.40
C ARG A 44 6.12 3.88 -13.37
N LYS A 45 6.21 4.76 -14.38
CA LYS A 45 7.35 4.76 -15.32
C LYS A 45 8.69 4.91 -14.62
N ARG A 46 8.76 5.78 -13.60
CA ARG A 46 9.99 5.96 -12.80
C ARG A 46 10.33 4.71 -11.99
N ILE A 47 9.33 4.06 -11.38
CA ILE A 47 9.52 2.80 -10.64
C ILE A 47 10.01 1.69 -11.57
N ASP A 48 9.42 1.56 -12.76
CA ASP A 48 9.80 0.52 -13.73
C ASP A 48 11.25 0.73 -14.22
N ALA A 49 11.64 1.97 -14.56
CA ALA A 49 13.01 2.30 -14.96
C ALA A 49 14.04 2.07 -13.84
N VAL A 50 13.62 2.26 -12.59
CA VAL A 50 14.42 1.99 -11.40
C VAL A 50 14.50 0.50 -11.08
N GLY A 51 13.48 -0.29 -11.42
CA GLY A 51 13.47 -1.75 -11.26
C GLY A 51 14.58 -2.43 -12.08
N GLU A 52 14.96 -1.84 -13.22
CA GLU A 52 16.12 -2.23 -14.03
C GLU A 52 17.46 -1.73 -13.47
N THR A 53 17.42 -0.75 -12.57
CA THR A 53 18.61 -0.10 -11.99
C THR A 53 18.50 0.03 -10.47
N GLY A 54 18.20 -1.06 -9.76
CA GLY A 54 18.29 -1.16 -8.30
C GLY A 54 17.50 -0.11 -7.49
N GLY A 55 16.24 -0.40 -7.21
CA GLY A 55 15.55 -0.07 -5.94
C GLY A 55 15.55 1.40 -5.48
N ALA A 56 14.72 2.24 -6.09
CA ALA A 56 14.34 3.53 -5.53
C ALA A 56 13.23 3.31 -4.50
N VAL A 57 13.56 3.67 -3.27
CA VAL A 57 12.70 3.72 -2.09
C VAL A 57 11.48 4.58 -2.41
N ILE A 58 10.33 3.94 -2.57
CA ILE A 58 9.05 4.60 -2.36
C ILE A 58 8.98 4.78 -0.85
N GLU A 59 9.12 6.02 -0.37
CA GLU A 59 8.91 6.37 1.04
C GLU A 59 7.39 6.29 1.33
N SER A 60 6.88 5.05 1.35
CA SER A 60 5.61 4.75 1.99
C SER A 60 5.88 4.74 3.48
N CYS A 61 5.22 5.62 4.22
CA CYS A 61 5.25 5.68 5.67
C CYS A 61 4.59 4.42 6.28
N THR A 62 5.24 3.27 6.12
CA THR A 62 5.04 2.07 6.91
C THR A 62 6.43 1.64 7.35
N ASN A 63 6.77 2.01 8.59
CA ASN A 63 7.96 1.54 9.28
C ASN A 63 7.81 0.02 9.49
N THR A 64 8.08 -0.74 8.45
CA THR A 64 8.15 -2.19 8.50
C THR A 64 9.61 -2.52 8.76
N THR A 65 9.96 -2.56 10.05
CA THR A 65 11.30 -2.75 10.63
C THR A 65 11.85 -4.16 10.40
N THR A 66 11.81 -4.69 9.18
CA THR A 66 12.38 -6.00 8.86
C THR A 66 13.06 -5.99 7.50
N SER A 67 14.39 -6.01 7.55
CA SER A 67 15.34 -6.09 6.43
C SER A 67 15.71 -4.78 5.74
N THR A 68 16.13 -3.77 6.52
CA THR A 68 17.04 -2.75 6.00
C THR A 68 18.41 -3.42 5.81
N ILE A 69 18.69 -3.93 4.61
CA ILE A 69 20.04 -4.41 4.27
C ILE A 69 20.92 -3.17 4.22
N ILE A 70 21.68 -2.94 5.28
CA ILE A 70 22.67 -1.87 5.33
C ILE A 70 23.87 -2.33 4.51
N ASP A 71 24.10 -1.71 3.36
CA ASP A 71 25.33 -1.91 2.59
C ASP A 71 26.52 -1.34 3.38
N LEU A 72 27.27 -2.25 4.01
CA LEU A 72 28.42 -1.92 4.84
C LEU A 72 29.52 -1.18 4.04
N SER A 73 29.63 -1.43 2.73
CA SER A 73 30.62 -0.76 1.87
C SER A 73 30.27 0.69 1.56
N VAL A 74 28.97 1.01 1.51
CA VAL A 74 28.48 2.38 1.37
C VAL A 74 28.65 3.13 2.69
N TYR A 75 28.37 2.47 3.82
CA TYR A 75 28.57 3.05 5.14
C TYR A 75 30.04 3.39 5.41
N GLU A 76 30.98 2.48 5.10
CA GLU A 76 32.41 2.72 5.27
C GLU A 76 32.88 3.95 4.48
N ARG A 77 32.61 4.03 3.17
CA ARG A 77 33.00 5.19 2.35
C ARG A 77 32.46 6.52 2.89
N ALA A 78 31.26 6.52 3.48
CA ALA A 78 30.68 7.70 4.12
C ALA A 78 31.37 8.04 5.46
N ALA A 79 31.77 7.04 6.24
CA ALA A 79 32.47 7.19 7.51
C ALA A 79 33.90 7.73 7.32
N GLN A 80 34.64 7.26 6.32
CA GLN A 80 35.97 7.79 5.98
C GLN A 80 35.94 9.31 5.68
N LYS A 81 34.86 9.82 5.08
CA LYS A 81 34.70 11.26 4.78
C LYS A 81 34.37 12.12 6.01
N ARG A 82 34.00 11.51 7.14
CA ARG A 82 33.65 12.20 8.39
C ARG A 82 34.74 12.13 9.46
N THR A 83 35.69 11.21 9.35
CA THR A 83 36.70 10.95 10.37
C THR A 83 38.02 11.66 10.05
N THR A 84 38.05 12.97 10.23
CA THR A 84 39.31 13.70 10.50
C THR A 84 39.30 14.15 11.95
N LEU A 85 39.78 13.28 12.84
CA LEU A 85 40.17 13.70 14.18
C LEU A 85 41.50 14.46 14.03
N LYS A 86 41.53 15.75 14.38
CA LYS A 86 42.78 16.49 14.61
C LYS A 86 43.21 16.32 16.05
#